data_AF-A0A6P0SRW2-F1
#
_entry.id   AF-A0A6P0SRW2-F1
#
_cell.length_a   1.000
_cell.length_b   1.000
_cell.length_c   1.000
_cell.angle_alpha   90.00
_cell.angle_beta   90.00
_cell.angle_gamma   90.00
#
_symmetry.space_group_name_H-M   'P 1'
#
loop_
_entity.id
_entity.type
_entity.pdbx_description
1 polymer ?
#
loop_
_entity_poly.entity_id
_entity_poly.type
_entity_poly.pdbx_seq_one_letter_code
_entity_poly.pdbx_strand_id
1 'polypeptide(L)' 'MNILISAYGCSPVRGSEYGIGWNVVKQIANGDSHKCWVLTNITDQSQIEQELANSPLDNV' A
#
# COMPACT_ATOMS: atom_id res chain seq x y z
N MET A 1 -8.85 2.73 -13.81
CA MET A 1 -9.51 1.46 -13.41
C MET A 1 -9.53 1.36 -11.89
N ASN A 2 -10.55 0.73 -11.32
CA ASN A 2 -10.69 0.56 -9.87
C ASN A 2 -10.16 -0.83 -9.47
N ILE A 3 -9.23 -0.88 -8.51
CA ILE A 3 -8.55 -2.12 -8.10
C ILE A 3 -8.68 -2.28 -6.59
N LEU A 4 -9.20 -3.41 -6.13
CA LEU A 4 -9.22 -3.79 -4.72
C LEU A 4 -8.14 -4.86 -4.49
N ILE A 5 -7.25 -4.61 -3.54
CA ILE A 5 -6.17 -5.52 -3.15
C ILE A 5 -6.44 -6.00 -1.73
N SER A 6 -6.52 -7.33 -1.55
CA SER A 6 -6.57 -7.95 -0.22
C SER A 6 -5.20 -8.55 0.07
N ALA A 7 -4.41 -7.89 0.92
CA ALA A 7 -3.05 -8.28 1.26
C ALA A 7 -2.88 -8.30 2.78
N TYR A 8 -2.90 -9.51 3.38
CA TYR A 8 -2.70 -9.64 4.83
C TYR A 8 -1.33 -9.09 5.28
N GLY A 9 -0.28 -9.38 4.51
CA GLY A 9 1.05 -8.78 4.71
C GLY A 9 1.24 -7.59 3.79
N CYS A 10 1.19 -6.38 4.34
CA CYS A 10 1.50 -5.15 3.61
C CYS A 10 2.11 -4.14 4.58
N SER A 11 3.39 -3.83 4.41
CA SER A 11 4.07 -2.86 5.28
C SER A 11 5.21 -2.16 4.54
N PRO A 12 5.38 -0.84 4.73
CA PRO A 12 6.46 -0.08 4.13
C PRO A 12 7.83 -0.35 4.74
N VAL A 13 7.89 -0.87 5.98
CA VAL A 13 9.15 -1.01 6.73
C VAL A 13 9.56 -2.47 6.96
N ARG A 14 8.67 -3.44 6.65
CA ARG A 14 8.95 -4.88 6.81
C ARG A 14 9.34 -5.50 5.47
N GLY A 15 10.25 -6.47 5.51
CA GLY A 15 10.69 -7.22 4.33
C GLY A 15 9.79 -8.42 3.97
N SER A 16 10.31 -9.28 3.10
CA SER A 16 9.65 -10.52 2.67
C SER A 16 8.24 -10.27 2.08
N GLU A 17 7.24 -11.06 2.43
CA GLU A 17 5.88 -10.99 1.91
C GLU A 17 5.20 -9.64 2.20
N TYR A 18 5.51 -9.02 3.34
CA TYR A 18 4.94 -7.72 3.73
C TYR A 18 5.43 -6.59 2.82
N GLY A 19 6.74 -6.60 2.53
CA GLY A 19 7.36 -5.65 1.62
C GLY A 19 6.90 -5.88 0.18
N ILE A 20 6.66 -7.13 -0.23
CA ILE A 20 6.07 -7.43 -1.54
C ILE A 20 4.67 -6.80 -1.65
N GLY A 21 3.80 -7.00 -0.65
CA GLY A 21 2.46 -6.41 -0.63
C GLY A 21 2.50 -4.90 -0.80
N TRP A 22 3.35 -4.21 -0.04
CA TRP A 22 3.51 -2.76 -0.14
C TRP A 22 4.03 -2.29 -1.49
N ASN A 23 5.05 -2.95 -2.04
CA ASN A 23 5.62 -2.54 -3.32
C ASN A 23 4.65 -2.76 -4.49
N VAL A 24 3.83 -3.81 -4.45
CA VAL A 24 2.75 -4.02 -5.43
C VAL A 24 1.76 -2.86 -5.39
N VAL A 25 1.30 -2.46 -4.20
CA VAL A 25 0.40 -1.30 -4.01
C VAL A 25 1.03 -0.05 -4.60
N LYS A 26 2.28 0.26 -4.26
CA LYS A 26 2.99 1.43 -4.80
C LYS A 26 3.06 1.45 -6.33
N GLN A 27 3.35 0.31 -6.97
CA GLN A 27 3.45 0.27 -8.44
C GLN A 27 2.09 0.42 -9.11
N ILE A 28 1.03 -0.14 -8.52
CA ILE A 28 -0.34 0.01 -9.05
C ILE A 28 -0.83 1.46 -8.89
N ALA A 29 -0.50 2.08 -7.75
CA ALA A 29 -0.86 3.47 -7.44
C ALA A 29 0.00 4.51 -8.16
N ASN A 30 1.05 4.07 -8.88
CA ASN A 30 1.97 4.97 -9.56
C ASN A 30 1.29 5.61 -10.79
N GLY A 31 1.15 6.94 -10.75
CA GLY A 31 0.44 7.73 -11.77
C GLY A 31 -1.08 7.68 -11.66
N ASP A 32 -1.77 8.34 -12.59
CA ASP A 32 -3.21 8.66 -12.48
C ASP A 32 -4.17 7.61 -13.09
N SER A 33 -3.64 6.46 -13.48
CA SER A 33 -4.38 5.48 -14.31
C SER A 33 -5.30 4.56 -13.50
N HIS A 34 -4.97 4.33 -12.22
CA HIS A 34 -5.63 3.32 -11.40
C HIS A 34 -5.90 3.85 -9.99
N LYS A 35 -7.16 3.75 -9.56
CA LYS A 35 -7.52 3.96 -8.15
C LYS A 35 -7.48 2.62 -7.43
N CYS A 36 -6.68 2.55 -6.39
CA CYS A 36 -6.45 1.34 -5.60
C CYS A 36 -7.11 1.49 -4.23
N TRP A 37 -7.58 0.36 -3.68
CA TRP A 37 -7.95 0.23 -2.27
C TRP A 37 -7.28 -1.00 -1.71
N VAL A 38 -6.72 -0.91 -0.52
CA VAL A 38 -5.96 -2.00 0.11
C VAL A 38 -6.61 -2.40 1.43
N LEU A 39 -7.01 -3.66 1.53
CA LEU A 39 -7.39 -4.29 2.78
C LEU A 39 -6.18 -5.04 3.34
N THR A 40 -5.70 -4.62 4.50
CA THR A 40 -4.54 -5.19 5.18
C THR A 40 -4.80 -5.33 6.68
N ASN A 41 -3.88 -5.97 7.39
CA ASN A 41 -3.92 -6.08 8.84
C ASN A 41 -3.76 -4.69 9.51
N ILE A 42 -4.36 -4.53 10.70
CA ILE A 42 -4.30 -3.27 11.47
C ILE A 42 -2.93 -3.04 12.15
N THR A 43 -2.10 -4.07 12.29
CA THR A 43 -0.84 -4.00 13.06
C THR A 43 0.21 -3.11 12.40
N ASP A 44 0.13 -2.93 11.08
CA ASP A 44 1.04 -2.08 10.31
C ASP A 44 0.44 -0.68 10.01
N GLN A 45 -0.76 -0.35 10.52
CA GLN A 45 -1.49 0.89 10.20
C GLN A 45 -0.66 2.16 10.45
N SER A 46 -0.04 2.28 11.64
CA SER A 46 0.73 3.48 12.00
C SER A 46 1.93 3.71 11.08
N GLN A 47 2.59 2.62 10.65
CA GLN A 47 3.73 2.68 9.74
C GLN A 47 3.29 3.07 8.33
N ILE A 48 2.14 2.56 7.87
CA ILE A 48 1.54 2.91 6.59
C ILE A 48 1.15 4.38 6.56
N GLU A 49 0.42 4.87 7.57
CA GLU A 49 0.00 6.27 7.68
C GLU A 49 1.21 7.21 7.72
N GLN A 50 2.25 6.84 8.47
CA GLN A 50 3.50 7.60 8.51
C GLN A 50 4.18 7.66 7.15
N GLU A 51 4.26 6.54 6.43
CA GLU A 51 4.85 6.50 5.09
C GLU A 51 4.03 7.33 4.08
N LEU A 52 2.70 7.23 4.11
CA LEU A 52 1.82 8.02 3.25
C LEU A 52 1.88 9.52 3.54
N ALA A 53 2.13 9.91 4.79
CA ALA A 53 2.37 11.31 5.14
C ALA A 53 3.71 11.83 4.58
N ASN A 54 4.75 10.98 4.52
CA ASN A 54 6.08 11.34 4.03
C ASN A 54 6.19 11.28 2.49
N SER A 55 5.57 10.28 1.87
CA SER A 55 5.55 10.03 0.44
C SER A 55 4.14 9.63 0.02
N PRO A 56 3.25 10.63 -0.24
CA PRO A 56 1.88 10.37 -0.62
C PRO A 56 1.74 9.46 -1.83
N LEU A 57 0.76 8.55 -1.77
CA LEU A 57 0.27 7.76 -2.90
C LEU A 57 -1.14 8.25 -3.20
N ASP A 58 -1.28 9.23 -4.09
CA ASP A 58 -2.54 9.97 -4.31
C ASP A 58 -3.73 9.09 -4.73
N ASN A 59 -3.44 7.87 -5.20
CA ASN A 59 -4.42 6.93 -5.74
C ASN A 59 -4.62 5.65 -4.91
N VAL A 60 -4.32 5.67 -3.60
CA VAL A 60 -4.51 4.56 -2.63
C VAL A 60 -5.36 4.96 -1.43
#